data_AF-A0A352A1Q6-F1
#
_entry.id   AF-A0A352A1Q6-F1
#
_cell.length_a   1.000
_cell.length_b   1.000
_cell.length_c   1.000
_cell.angle_alpha   90.00
_cell.angle_beta   90.00
_cell.angle_gamma   90.00
#
_symmetry.space_group_name_H-M   'P 1'
#
loop_
_entity.id
_entity.type
_entity.pdbx_description
1 polymer ?
#
loop_
_entity_poly.entity_id
_entity_poly.type
_entity_poly.pdbx_seq_one_letter_code
_entity_poly.pdbx_strand_id
1 'polypeptide(L)'
;MKQVLSHSIILIPDTDPLDNRYLFSIATDITSPIIVDLAELLKEFRNDRVEYKKDYKLWNQVYPTEKELELFREIVEKALTEKRKVHIINCTLREEVLLVRELYEELGYFDETENRFVVPFATAPVTIGVNIRNLVYSTKDYKSKRDCICFIPPPREPGHVKTLFAAINSGVITAVSINNLSEEEELLKTLLDIEKINLTTFAQVLYGNYLEIGCQVGGVEKWIMEL
;
A
#
# COMPACT_ATOMS: atom_id res chain seq x y z
N MET A 1 2.33 4.05 25.91
CA MET A 1 2.69 3.66 24.53
C MET A 1 1.96 2.36 24.20
N LYS A 2 1.46 2.20 22.98
CA LYS A 2 0.62 1.07 22.58
C LYS A 2 1.28 0.31 21.43
N GLN A 3 1.31 -1.02 21.49
CA GLN A 3 1.76 -1.87 20.38
C GLN A 3 0.56 -2.28 19.54
N VAL A 4 0.66 -2.13 18.23
CA VAL A 4 -0.40 -2.53 17.30
C VAL A 4 -0.10 -3.91 16.73
N LEU A 5 -1.06 -4.82 16.87
CA LEU A 5 -1.05 -6.19 16.36
C LEU A 5 -2.12 -6.36 15.29
N SER A 6 -2.11 -7.51 14.61
CA SER A 6 -3.03 -7.82 13.51
C SER A 6 -4.51 -7.72 13.85
N HIS A 7 -4.90 -7.93 15.11
CA HIS A 7 -6.32 -7.91 15.51
C HIS A 7 -6.55 -7.17 16.82
N SER A 8 -5.54 -6.49 17.34
CA SER A 8 -5.63 -5.83 18.64
C SER A 8 -4.62 -4.71 18.80
N ILE A 9 -4.92 -3.78 19.71
CA ILE A 9 -3.96 -2.81 20.21
C ILE A 9 -3.76 -3.15 21.68
N ILE A 10 -2.51 -3.39 22.08
CA ILE A 10 -2.18 -3.70 23.47
C ILE A 10 -1.37 -2.55 24.08
N LEU A 11 -1.62 -2.25 25.35
CA LEU A 11 -0.77 -1.33 26.10
C LEU A 11 0.57 -2.02 26.35
N ILE A 12 1.68 -1.33 26.06
CA ILE A 12 3.01 -1.84 26.40
C ILE A 12 3.14 -1.79 27.93
N PRO A 13 3.52 -2.90 28.59
CA PRO A 13 3.74 -2.93 30.03
C PRO A 13 4.64 -1.79 30.50
N ASP A 14 4.35 -1.25 31.69
CA ASP A 14 5.13 -0.16 32.31
C ASP A 14 5.12 1.17 31.52
N THR A 15 4.18 1.36 30.60
CA THR A 15 3.96 2.64 29.90
C THR A 15 2.65 3.30 30.33
N ASP A 16 2.59 4.63 30.26
CA ASP A 16 1.39 5.40 30.59
C ASP A 16 0.19 4.93 29.74
N PRO A 17 -0.92 4.47 30.35
CA PRO A 17 -2.14 4.09 29.65
C PRO A 17 -2.75 5.19 28.78
N LEU A 18 -2.48 6.47 29.12
CA LEU A 18 -2.97 7.65 28.41
C LEU A 18 -2.01 8.12 27.32
N ASP A 19 -0.84 7.50 27.18
CA ASP A 19 0.13 7.84 26.14
C ASP A 19 -0.39 7.39 24.76
N ASN A 20 -0.42 8.35 23.83
CA ASN A 20 -0.91 8.18 22.46
C ASN A 20 0.20 7.86 21.45
N ARG A 21 1.38 7.44 21.92
CA ARG A 21 2.43 6.90 21.04
C ARG A 21 2.15 5.44 20.69
N TYR A 22 2.28 5.11 19.40
CA TYR A 22 2.05 3.77 18.86
C TYR A 22 3.35 3.18 18.30
N LEU A 23 3.56 1.88 18.54
CA LEU A 23 4.68 1.10 18.02
C LEU A 23 4.17 0.11 16.97
N PHE A 24 4.75 0.18 15.77
CA PHE A 24 4.48 -0.71 14.64
C PHE A 24 5.71 -1.56 14.35
N SER A 25 5.54 -2.86 14.21
CA SER A 25 6.58 -3.75 13.66
C SER A 25 6.23 -4.03 12.21
N ILE A 26 7.06 -3.55 11.28
CA ILE A 26 6.85 -3.67 9.84
C ILE A 26 7.66 -4.83 9.28
N ALA A 27 7.09 -5.52 8.30
CA ALA A 27 7.78 -6.56 7.57
C ALA A 27 8.84 -6.02 6.63
N THR A 28 10.09 -6.45 6.81
CA THR A 28 11.22 -5.98 6.00
C THR A 28 11.67 -6.94 4.90
N ASP A 29 11.13 -8.14 4.81
CA ASP A 29 11.42 -9.09 3.72
C ASP A 29 10.14 -9.82 3.29
N ILE A 30 9.64 -9.50 2.09
CA ILE A 30 8.31 -9.93 1.63
C ILE A 30 8.45 -10.53 0.22
N THR A 31 8.36 -11.85 0.10
CA THR A 31 8.32 -12.51 -1.22
C THR A 31 6.95 -13.11 -1.48
N SER A 32 6.33 -12.69 -2.58
CA SER A 32 5.23 -13.40 -3.27
C SER A 32 5.82 -14.12 -4.50
N PRO A 33 5.19 -15.22 -4.96
CA PRO A 33 5.67 -15.99 -6.11
C PRO A 33 5.63 -15.21 -7.44
N ILE A 34 4.72 -14.24 -7.57
CA ILE A 34 4.68 -13.28 -8.69
C ILE A 34 4.28 -11.92 -8.11
N ILE A 35 5.28 -11.05 -7.98
CA ILE A 35 5.10 -9.64 -7.65
C ILE A 35 5.31 -8.85 -8.94
N VAL A 36 4.33 -8.01 -9.29
CA VAL A 36 4.46 -7.04 -10.36
C VAL A 36 4.57 -5.66 -9.75
N ASP A 37 5.69 -4.99 -10.02
CA ASP A 37 5.92 -3.61 -9.61
C ASP A 37 5.57 -2.64 -10.75
N LEU A 38 4.46 -1.90 -10.58
CA LEU A 38 4.06 -0.87 -11.55
C LEU A 38 5.09 0.23 -11.69
N ALA A 39 5.82 0.58 -10.62
CA ALA A 39 6.86 1.59 -10.66
C ALA A 39 7.99 1.19 -11.61
N GLU A 40 8.42 -0.07 -11.56
CA GLU A 40 9.46 -0.61 -12.44
C GLU A 40 9.00 -0.66 -13.90
N LEU A 41 7.79 -1.13 -14.17
CA LEU A 41 7.24 -1.18 -15.53
C LEU A 41 7.06 0.22 -16.13
N LEU A 42 6.62 1.19 -15.33
CA LEU A 42 6.40 2.56 -15.80
C LEU A 42 7.68 3.29 -16.21
N LYS A 43 8.86 2.86 -15.74
CA LYS A 43 10.14 3.48 -16.12
C LYS A 43 10.35 3.49 -17.63
N GLU A 44 9.88 2.46 -18.34
CA GLU A 44 10.00 2.34 -19.80
C GLU A 44 9.13 3.35 -20.55
N PHE A 45 8.11 3.91 -19.89
CA PHE A 45 7.13 4.84 -20.49
C PHE A 45 7.34 6.29 -20.06
N ARG A 46 8.55 6.62 -19.62
CA ARG A 46 8.92 7.98 -19.26
C ARG A 46 8.72 8.94 -20.45
N ASN A 47 7.95 9.99 -20.23
CA ASN A 47 7.77 11.05 -21.22
C ASN A 47 8.90 12.10 -21.13
N ASP A 48 9.97 11.89 -21.90
CA ASP A 48 11.14 12.77 -21.92
C ASP A 48 10.86 14.18 -22.47
N ARG A 49 9.69 14.42 -23.09
CA ARG A 49 9.30 15.76 -23.57
C ARG A 49 8.83 16.68 -22.44
N VAL A 50 8.54 16.14 -21.26
CA VAL A 50 8.03 16.91 -20.13
C VAL A 50 9.18 17.55 -19.35
N GLU A 51 9.31 18.87 -19.46
CA GLU A 51 10.33 19.66 -18.74
C GLU A 51 9.91 19.98 -17.30
N TYR A 52 9.72 18.97 -16.46
CA TYR A 52 9.22 19.13 -15.09
C TYR A 52 10.12 19.96 -14.16
N LYS A 53 11.41 20.15 -14.49
CA LYS A 53 12.29 21.00 -13.68
C LYS A 53 11.91 22.48 -13.72
N LYS A 54 11.13 22.91 -14.73
CA LYS A 54 10.57 24.28 -14.81
C LYS A 54 9.31 24.43 -13.96
N ASP A 55 8.49 23.39 -13.89
CA ASP A 55 7.34 23.29 -12.98
C ASP A 55 7.19 21.84 -12.50
N TYR A 56 7.53 21.61 -11.22
CA TYR A 56 7.54 20.28 -10.62
C TYR A 56 6.15 19.63 -10.60
N LYS A 57 5.07 20.40 -10.75
CA LYS A 57 3.72 19.83 -10.90
C LYS A 57 3.59 18.94 -12.14
N LEU A 58 4.40 19.20 -13.17
CA LEU A 58 4.43 18.40 -14.38
C LEU A 58 5.07 17.03 -14.17
N TRP A 59 5.63 16.72 -12.99
CA TRP A 59 6.15 15.38 -12.70
C TRP A 59 5.08 14.29 -12.89
N ASN A 60 3.82 14.59 -12.58
CA ASN A 60 2.72 13.66 -12.82
C ASN A 60 2.47 13.34 -14.30
N GLN A 61 2.97 14.17 -15.23
CA GLN A 61 2.90 13.98 -16.69
C GLN A 61 4.14 13.25 -17.23
N VAL A 62 5.22 13.15 -16.45
CA VAL A 62 6.41 12.35 -16.83
C VAL A 62 6.04 10.87 -16.89
N TYR A 63 5.13 10.42 -16.02
CA TYR A 63 4.54 9.08 -16.02
C TYR A 63 3.01 9.21 -16.11
N PRO A 64 2.45 9.20 -17.33
CA PRO A 64 1.02 9.46 -17.57
C PRO A 64 0.11 8.44 -16.87
N THR A 65 -1.03 8.92 -16.37
CA THR A 65 -2.06 8.08 -15.73
C THR A 65 -2.64 7.05 -16.69
N GLU A 66 -2.76 7.40 -17.97
CA GLU A 66 -3.31 6.54 -19.01
C GLU A 66 -2.46 5.29 -19.17
N LYS A 67 -1.13 5.44 -19.14
CA LYS A 67 -0.22 4.33 -19.33
C LYS A 67 -0.11 3.43 -18.11
N GLU A 68 -0.16 4.01 -16.91
CA GLU A 68 -0.27 3.25 -15.66
C GLU A 68 -1.53 2.37 -15.66
N LEU A 69 -2.68 2.96 -15.99
CA LEU A 69 -3.95 2.21 -16.05
C LEU A 69 -3.97 1.14 -17.15
N GLU A 70 -3.39 1.42 -18.32
CA GLU A 70 -3.25 0.44 -19.40
C GLU A 70 -2.44 -0.78 -18.93
N LEU A 71 -1.26 -0.56 -18.37
CA LEU A 71 -0.41 -1.63 -17.82
C LEU A 71 -1.14 -2.43 -16.75
N PHE A 72 -1.81 -1.74 -15.82
CA PHE A 72 -2.56 -2.39 -14.75
C PHE A 72 -3.63 -3.34 -15.30
N ARG A 73 -4.41 -2.88 -16.30
CA ARG A 73 -5.45 -3.69 -16.95
C ARG A 73 -4.86 -4.92 -17.64
N GLU A 74 -3.78 -4.74 -18.40
CA GLU A 74 -3.10 -5.85 -19.07
C GLU A 74 -2.61 -6.91 -18.07
N ILE A 75 -2.04 -6.49 -16.94
CA ILE A 75 -1.58 -7.40 -15.87
C ILE A 75 -2.76 -8.20 -15.30
N VAL A 76 -3.87 -7.51 -14.97
CA VAL A 76 -5.07 -8.16 -14.41
C VAL A 76 -5.70 -9.12 -15.42
N GLU A 77 -5.92 -8.69 -16.66
CA GLU A 77 -6.52 -9.53 -17.71
C GLU A 77 -5.69 -10.79 -17.97
N LYS A 78 -4.36 -10.63 -18.04
CA LYS A 78 -3.45 -11.76 -18.20
C LYS A 78 -3.50 -12.72 -17.01
N ALA A 79 -3.49 -12.20 -15.79
CA ALA A 79 -3.58 -13.03 -14.58
C ALA A 79 -4.87 -13.86 -14.55
N LEU A 80 -6.01 -13.24 -14.90
CA LEU A 80 -7.31 -13.92 -14.98
C LEU A 80 -7.36 -14.97 -16.10
N THR A 81 -6.85 -14.63 -17.29
CA THR A 81 -6.82 -15.54 -18.45
C THR A 81 -5.92 -16.75 -18.19
N GLU A 82 -4.73 -16.53 -17.62
CA GLU A 82 -3.77 -17.58 -17.30
C GLU A 82 -4.10 -18.33 -15.99
N LYS A 83 -5.11 -17.88 -15.26
CA LYS A 83 -5.49 -18.40 -13.93
C LYS A 83 -4.32 -18.41 -12.94
N ARG A 84 -3.54 -17.33 -12.94
CA ARG A 84 -2.39 -17.15 -12.04
C ARG A 84 -2.68 -16.08 -11.02
N LYS A 85 -2.33 -16.35 -9.75
CA LYS A 85 -2.35 -15.33 -8.70
C LYS A 85 -1.25 -14.29 -8.97
N VAL A 86 -1.61 -13.01 -8.87
CA VAL A 86 -0.67 -11.89 -8.96
C VAL A 86 -0.86 -10.93 -7.78
N HIS A 87 0.27 -10.41 -7.29
CA HIS A 87 0.28 -9.26 -6.39
C HIS A 87 0.85 -8.04 -7.14
N ILE A 88 0.07 -6.98 -7.26
CA ILE A 88 0.47 -5.75 -7.96
C ILE A 88 0.78 -4.69 -6.90
N ILE A 89 2.03 -4.24 -6.83
CA ILE A 89 2.46 -3.20 -5.91
C ILE A 89 2.52 -1.83 -6.60
N ASN A 90 2.56 -0.79 -5.77
CA ASN A 90 2.62 0.61 -6.20
C ASN A 90 1.39 1.05 -7.00
N CYS A 91 0.19 0.57 -6.67
CA CYS A 91 -1.08 1.07 -7.20
C CYS A 91 -1.31 2.52 -6.73
N THR A 92 -1.74 3.41 -7.64
CA THR A 92 -1.96 4.83 -7.29
C THR A 92 -3.27 5.42 -7.79
N LEU A 93 -3.93 4.79 -8.75
CA LEU A 93 -5.11 5.33 -9.41
C LEU A 93 -6.40 4.85 -8.75
N ARG A 94 -7.46 5.64 -8.93
CA ARG A 94 -8.79 5.28 -8.42
C ARG A 94 -9.37 4.16 -9.25
N GLU A 95 -9.12 4.23 -10.54
CA GLU A 95 -9.59 3.33 -11.58
C GLU A 95 -9.04 1.91 -11.38
N GLU A 96 -7.79 1.79 -10.95
CA GLU A 96 -7.16 0.50 -10.58
C GLU A 96 -7.87 -0.13 -9.37
N VAL A 97 -8.12 0.66 -8.33
CA VAL A 97 -8.86 0.24 -7.14
C VAL A 97 -10.29 -0.18 -7.50
N LEU A 98 -10.98 0.58 -8.35
CA LEU A 98 -12.34 0.26 -8.77
C LEU A 98 -12.39 -1.06 -9.53
N LEU A 99 -11.43 -1.32 -10.42
CA LEU A 99 -11.35 -2.57 -11.16
C LEU A 99 -11.23 -3.78 -10.23
N VAL A 100 -10.35 -3.70 -9.23
CA VAL A 100 -10.17 -4.79 -8.26
C VAL A 100 -11.38 -4.93 -7.33
N ARG A 101 -11.99 -3.81 -6.96
CA ARG A 101 -13.22 -3.81 -6.17
C ARG A 101 -14.35 -4.53 -6.91
N GLU A 102 -14.60 -4.20 -8.17
CA GLU A 102 -15.62 -4.85 -9.01
C GLU A 102 -15.35 -6.37 -9.11
N LEU A 103 -14.08 -6.75 -9.35
CA LEU A 103 -13.68 -8.16 -9.34
C LEU A 103 -13.99 -8.86 -8.00
N TYR A 104 -13.72 -8.21 -6.87
CA TYR A 104 -14.00 -8.78 -5.55
C TYR A 104 -15.51 -8.86 -5.25
N GLU A 105 -16.31 -7.91 -5.75
CA GLU A 105 -17.77 -7.97 -5.68
C GLU A 105 -18.29 -9.18 -6.49
N GLU A 106 -17.79 -9.39 -7.72
CA GLU A 106 -18.14 -10.54 -8.56
C GLU A 106 -17.76 -11.89 -7.92
N LEU A 107 -16.63 -11.92 -7.19
CA LEU A 107 -16.16 -13.11 -6.47
C LEU A 107 -16.87 -13.33 -5.12
N GLY A 108 -17.77 -12.42 -4.72
CA GLY A 108 -18.54 -12.53 -3.47
C GLY A 108 -17.71 -12.26 -2.21
N TYR A 109 -16.64 -11.46 -2.30
CA TYR A 109 -15.78 -11.15 -1.16
C TYR A 109 -16.30 -9.98 -0.30
N PHE A 110 -17.36 -9.31 -0.72
CA PHE A 110 -17.96 -8.22 0.05
C PHE A 110 -18.85 -8.77 1.18
N ASP A 111 -18.55 -8.40 2.43
CA ASP A 111 -19.37 -8.69 3.60
C ASP A 111 -20.26 -7.48 3.90
N GLU A 112 -21.57 -7.63 3.67
CA GLU A 112 -22.56 -6.58 3.93
C GLU A 112 -22.71 -6.25 5.42
N THR A 113 -22.43 -7.20 6.31
CA THR A 113 -22.58 -7.02 7.78
C THR A 113 -21.48 -6.12 8.32
N GLU A 114 -20.26 -6.36 7.85
CA GLU A 114 -19.07 -5.60 8.24
C GLU A 114 -18.80 -4.40 7.32
N ASN A 115 -19.59 -4.25 6.24
CA ASN A 115 -19.45 -3.23 5.20
C ASN A 115 -18.01 -3.12 4.67
N ARG A 116 -17.37 -4.26 4.41
CA ARG A 116 -15.97 -4.37 3.98
C ARG A 116 -15.73 -5.63 3.15
N PHE A 117 -14.60 -5.66 2.46
CA PHE A 117 -14.13 -6.83 1.73
C PHE A 117 -13.38 -7.77 2.66
N VAL A 118 -13.77 -9.04 2.66
CA VAL A 118 -13.12 -10.16 3.33
C VAL A 118 -12.52 -11.05 2.25
N VAL A 119 -11.35 -10.63 1.77
CA VAL A 119 -10.71 -11.26 0.62
C VAL A 119 -9.90 -12.49 1.08
N PRO A 120 -10.14 -13.69 0.52
CA PRO A 120 -9.32 -14.86 0.78
C PRO A 120 -8.01 -14.75 0.01
N PHE A 121 -7.04 -14.01 0.54
CA PHE A 121 -5.79 -13.69 -0.17
C PHE A 121 -5.03 -14.90 -0.69
N ALA A 122 -5.09 -16.05 -0.03
CA ALA A 122 -4.51 -17.31 -0.51
C ALA A 122 -5.00 -17.73 -1.91
N THR A 123 -6.26 -17.44 -2.24
CA THR A 123 -6.92 -17.88 -3.47
C THR A 123 -7.38 -16.72 -4.36
N ALA A 124 -7.35 -15.48 -3.86
CA ALA A 124 -7.69 -14.31 -4.63
C ALA A 124 -6.74 -14.19 -5.85
N PRO A 125 -7.26 -14.10 -7.08
CA PRO A 125 -6.44 -14.11 -8.28
C PRO A 125 -5.61 -12.83 -8.45
N VAL A 126 -6.10 -11.71 -7.91
CA VAL A 126 -5.45 -10.41 -7.94
C VAL A 126 -5.47 -9.83 -6.53
N THR A 127 -4.33 -9.32 -6.09
CA THR A 127 -4.20 -8.53 -4.86
C THR A 127 -3.40 -7.27 -5.17
N ILE A 128 -3.71 -6.16 -4.49
CA ILE A 128 -3.03 -4.89 -4.73
C ILE A 128 -2.42 -4.31 -3.46
N GLY A 129 -1.29 -3.65 -3.65
CA GLY A 129 -0.57 -2.91 -2.63
C GLY A 129 -0.22 -1.49 -3.10
N VAL A 130 -0.05 -0.59 -2.14
CA VAL A 130 0.30 0.82 -2.39
C VAL A 130 1.58 1.19 -1.67
N ASN A 131 2.31 2.18 -2.19
CA ASN A 131 3.47 2.71 -1.48
C ASN A 131 3.05 3.73 -0.42
N ILE A 132 3.74 3.74 0.71
CA ILE A 132 3.53 4.73 1.78
C ILE A 132 3.65 6.18 1.26
N ARG A 133 4.57 6.44 0.33
CA ARG A 133 4.76 7.77 -0.27
C ARG A 133 3.53 8.23 -1.06
N ASN A 134 2.82 7.32 -1.73
CA ASN A 134 1.59 7.62 -2.47
C ASN A 134 0.37 7.84 -1.55
N LEU A 135 0.46 7.45 -0.27
CA LEU A 135 -0.55 7.78 0.74
C LEU A 135 -0.30 9.16 1.38
N VAL A 136 0.97 9.54 1.54
CA VAL A 136 1.35 10.82 2.18
C VAL A 136 1.35 11.98 1.20
N TYR A 137 1.86 11.79 -0.01
CA TYR A 137 2.03 12.86 -0.99
C TYR A 137 0.93 12.89 -2.05
N SER A 138 0.60 14.11 -2.49
CA SER A 138 -0.33 14.37 -3.58
C SER A 138 0.22 15.44 -4.52
N THR A 139 -0.50 15.73 -5.62
CA THR A 139 -0.14 16.83 -6.52
C THR A 139 -0.08 18.21 -5.85
N LYS A 140 -0.69 18.39 -4.67
CA LYS A 140 -0.62 19.65 -3.91
C LYS A 140 0.77 19.90 -3.32
N ASP A 141 1.54 18.84 -3.09
CA ASP A 141 2.80 18.88 -2.36
C ASP A 141 4.01 19.14 -3.28
N TYR A 142 3.81 19.15 -4.61
CA TYR A 142 4.87 19.38 -5.60
C TYR A 142 5.64 20.68 -5.39
N LYS A 143 5.00 21.72 -4.84
CA LYS A 143 5.68 23.00 -4.59
C LYS A 143 6.55 22.96 -3.33
N SER A 144 6.08 22.31 -2.28
CA SER A 144 6.67 22.35 -0.92
C SER A 144 7.64 21.18 -0.64
N LYS A 145 7.56 20.08 -1.40
CA LYS A 145 8.32 18.83 -1.15
C LYS A 145 9.11 18.36 -2.37
N ARG A 146 9.62 19.31 -3.17
CA ARG A 146 10.30 19.06 -4.46
C ARG A 146 11.39 17.99 -4.42
N ASP A 147 12.15 17.94 -3.32
CA ASP A 147 13.30 17.02 -3.17
C ASP A 147 12.89 15.57 -2.90
N CYS A 148 11.65 15.35 -2.42
CA CYS A 148 11.18 14.04 -1.96
C CYS A 148 10.04 13.47 -2.81
N ILE A 149 9.41 14.29 -3.67
CA ILE A 149 8.13 13.97 -4.32
C ILE A 149 8.27 13.41 -5.75
N CYS A 150 9.48 13.47 -6.33
CA CYS A 150 9.76 12.94 -7.67
C CYS A 150 10.09 11.43 -7.63
N PHE A 151 9.10 10.61 -7.29
CA PHE A 151 9.17 9.15 -7.33
C PHE A 151 8.15 8.55 -8.30
N ILE A 152 8.19 7.24 -8.50
CA ILE A 152 7.39 6.49 -9.47
C ILE A 152 6.57 5.42 -8.72
N PRO A 153 5.27 5.24 -9.02
CA PRO A 153 4.45 6.14 -9.83
C PRO A 153 4.26 7.49 -9.11
N PRO A 154 4.13 8.58 -9.88
CA PRO A 154 4.15 9.92 -9.32
C PRO A 154 2.93 10.17 -8.44
N PRO A 155 3.03 11.03 -7.41
CA PRO A 155 1.89 11.47 -6.63
C PRO A 155 0.75 11.96 -7.50
N ARG A 156 -0.42 11.41 -7.23
CA ARG A 156 -1.66 11.67 -7.96
C ARG A 156 -2.48 12.75 -7.26
N GLU A 157 -3.57 13.15 -7.89
CA GLU A 157 -4.46 14.16 -7.31
C GLU A 157 -5.03 13.67 -5.96
N PRO A 158 -5.37 14.59 -5.04
CA PRO A 158 -5.92 14.21 -3.72
C PRO A 158 -7.14 13.28 -3.79
N GLY A 159 -7.90 13.32 -4.89
CA GLY A 159 -9.02 12.42 -5.12
C GLY A 159 -8.61 10.94 -5.22
N HIS A 160 -7.44 10.65 -5.80
CA HIS A 160 -6.88 9.30 -5.87
C HIS A 160 -6.37 8.86 -4.50
N VAL A 161 -5.61 9.72 -3.83
CA VAL A 161 -5.10 9.45 -2.47
C VAL A 161 -6.24 9.14 -1.49
N LYS A 162 -7.34 9.90 -1.55
CA LYS A 162 -8.54 9.62 -0.75
C LYS A 162 -9.16 8.25 -1.07
N THR A 163 -9.13 7.84 -2.34
CA THR A 163 -9.58 6.50 -2.74
C THR A 163 -8.67 5.41 -2.18
N LEU A 164 -7.34 5.59 -2.19
CA LEU A 164 -6.42 4.62 -1.59
C LEU A 164 -6.71 4.44 -0.09
N PHE A 165 -6.91 5.54 0.65
CA PHE A 165 -7.31 5.46 2.05
C PHE A 165 -8.63 4.72 2.26
N ALA A 166 -9.65 5.02 1.44
CA ALA A 166 -10.94 4.34 1.52
C ALA A 166 -10.81 2.84 1.23
N ALA A 167 -9.99 2.46 0.25
CA ALA A 167 -9.76 1.08 -0.16
C ALA A 167 -8.94 0.27 0.85
N ILE A 168 -8.02 0.90 1.57
CA ILE A 168 -7.36 0.28 2.75
C ILE A 168 -8.42 0.02 3.82
N ASN A 169 -9.23 1.02 4.16
CA ASN A 169 -10.27 0.90 5.19
C ASN A 169 -11.36 -0.12 4.83
N SER A 170 -11.66 -0.29 3.54
CA SER A 170 -12.65 -1.26 3.08
C SER A 170 -12.06 -2.64 2.80
N GLY A 171 -10.76 -2.88 2.97
CA GLY A 171 -10.13 -4.19 2.74
C GLY A 171 -9.87 -4.57 1.28
N VAL A 172 -9.92 -3.60 0.35
CA VAL A 172 -9.57 -3.82 -1.07
C VAL A 172 -8.05 -3.78 -1.26
N ILE A 173 -7.37 -2.83 -0.61
CA ILE A 173 -5.90 -2.77 -0.60
C ILE A 173 -5.38 -3.68 0.51
N THR A 174 -4.44 -4.53 0.13
CA THR A 174 -3.99 -5.68 0.93
C THR A 174 -2.63 -5.43 1.59
N ALA A 175 -1.85 -4.50 1.04
CA ALA A 175 -0.52 -4.19 1.52
C ALA A 175 -0.19 -2.69 1.40
N VAL A 176 0.58 -2.20 2.36
CA VAL A 176 1.30 -0.91 2.24
C VAL A 176 2.80 -1.20 2.23
N SER A 177 3.49 -0.88 1.13
CA SER A 177 4.92 -1.06 0.98
C SER A 177 5.70 0.13 1.53
N ILE A 178 6.83 -0.19 2.17
CA ILE A 178 7.80 0.74 2.75
C ILE A 178 9.15 0.31 2.20
N ASN A 179 9.79 1.17 1.41
CA ASN A 179 10.98 0.81 0.66
C ASN A 179 12.24 0.90 1.53
N ASN A 180 12.27 1.86 2.45
CA ASN A 180 13.36 2.03 3.40
C ASN A 180 12.84 2.59 4.72
N LEU A 181 12.75 1.74 5.74
CA LEU A 181 12.22 2.12 7.05
C LEU A 181 12.97 3.29 7.69
N SER A 182 14.29 3.33 7.57
CA SER A 182 15.13 4.39 8.15
C SER A 182 14.88 5.76 7.49
N GLU A 183 14.47 5.77 6.23
CA GLU A 183 14.15 6.99 5.48
C GLU A 183 12.67 7.38 5.58
N GLU A 184 11.79 6.42 5.91
CA GLU A 184 10.34 6.57 5.80
C GLU A 184 9.61 6.58 7.16
N GLU A 185 10.35 6.56 8.27
CA GLU A 185 9.78 6.72 9.63
C GLU A 185 8.93 7.98 9.76
N GLU A 186 9.34 9.09 9.15
CA GLU A 186 8.60 10.34 9.18
C GLU A 186 7.29 10.27 8.37
N LEU A 187 7.25 9.45 7.32
CA LEU A 187 6.04 9.20 6.54
C LEU A 187 5.04 8.38 7.35
N LEU A 188 5.52 7.40 8.11
CA LEU A 188 4.70 6.64 9.05
C LEU A 188 4.08 7.56 10.10
N LYS A 189 4.89 8.43 10.74
CA LYS A 189 4.38 9.43 11.70
C LYS A 189 3.31 10.32 11.07
N THR A 190 3.57 10.80 9.86
CA THR A 190 2.60 11.61 9.11
C THR A 190 1.29 10.85 8.89
N LEU A 191 1.32 9.56 8.56
CA LEU A 191 0.11 8.74 8.39
C LEU A 191 -0.68 8.55 9.68
N LEU A 192 0.00 8.47 10.82
CA LEU A 192 -0.65 8.40 12.13
C LEU A 192 -1.32 9.72 12.49
N ASP A 193 -0.63 10.84 12.25
CA ASP A 193 -1.12 12.19 12.59
C ASP A 193 -2.34 12.61 11.77
N ILE A 194 -2.47 12.16 10.52
CA ILE A 194 -3.63 12.48 9.68
C ILE A 194 -4.88 11.67 10.03
N GLU A 195 -4.75 10.59 10.80
CA GLU A 195 -5.84 9.70 11.27
C GLU A 195 -6.81 9.22 10.17
N LYS A 196 -6.36 9.13 8.91
CA LYS A 196 -7.21 8.70 7.78
C LYS A 196 -7.35 7.18 7.62
N ILE A 197 -6.46 6.43 8.26
CA ILE A 197 -6.51 4.97 8.34
C ILE A 197 -6.66 4.61 9.81
N ASN A 198 -7.59 3.71 10.12
CA ASN A 198 -7.66 3.14 11.47
C ASN A 198 -6.35 2.41 11.77
N LEU A 199 -5.76 2.62 12.94
CA LEU A 199 -4.50 2.01 13.33
C LEU A 199 -4.50 0.47 13.27
N THR A 200 -5.61 -0.18 13.63
CA THR A 200 -5.72 -1.65 13.48
C THR A 200 -5.71 -2.06 12.02
N THR A 201 -6.42 -1.33 11.16
CA THR A 201 -6.39 -1.57 9.71
C THR A 201 -5.02 -1.28 9.12
N PHE A 202 -4.36 -0.20 9.56
CA PHE A 202 -3.03 0.17 9.09
C PHE A 202 -2.00 -0.90 9.47
N ALA A 203 -2.04 -1.37 10.71
CA ALA A 203 -1.22 -2.50 11.12
C ALA A 203 -1.58 -3.77 10.35
N GLN A 204 -2.86 -4.06 10.08
CA GLN A 204 -3.25 -5.21 9.27
C GLN A 204 -2.67 -5.18 7.86
N VAL A 205 -2.69 -4.05 7.16
CA VAL A 205 -2.11 -3.95 5.81
C VAL A 205 -0.58 -3.86 5.82
N LEU A 206 0.04 -3.41 6.92
CA LEU A 206 1.48 -3.53 7.13
C LEU A 206 1.91 -4.97 7.52
N TYR A 207 1.03 -5.70 8.21
CA TYR A 207 1.26 -7.01 8.80
C TYR A 207 0.82 -8.18 7.91
N GLY A 208 -0.15 -7.99 7.03
CA GLY A 208 -0.81 -9.04 6.23
C GLY A 208 0.16 -9.89 5.42
N ASN A 209 1.32 -9.33 5.09
CA ASN A 209 2.44 -10.01 4.44
C ASN A 209 3.14 -11.10 5.28
N TYR A 210 3.06 -11.07 6.62
CA TYR A 210 3.89 -11.95 7.47
C TYR A 210 3.33 -13.35 7.71
N LEU A 211 2.00 -13.48 7.79
CA LEU A 211 1.35 -14.78 7.97
C LEU A 211 1.37 -15.61 6.67
N GLU A 212 1.37 -14.95 5.50
CA GLU A 212 1.29 -15.61 4.19
C GLU A 212 2.59 -16.28 3.72
N ILE A 213 3.74 -16.01 4.37
CA ILE A 213 5.02 -16.69 4.14
C ILE A 213 5.39 -17.71 5.24
N GLY A 214 4.48 -17.98 6.19
CA GLY A 214 4.62 -19.05 7.18
C GLY A 214 5.19 -18.64 8.54
N CYS A 215 5.35 -17.34 8.84
CA CYS A 215 5.80 -16.88 10.15
C CYS A 215 4.61 -16.75 11.13
N GLN A 216 4.81 -17.12 12.40
CA GLN A 216 3.75 -17.02 13.42
C GLN A 216 3.76 -15.69 14.18
N VAL A 217 2.56 -15.15 14.41
CA VAL A 217 2.34 -13.98 15.29
C VAL A 217 2.66 -14.38 16.73
N GLY A 218 3.66 -13.76 17.36
CA GLY A 218 4.00 -14.01 18.76
C GLY A 218 4.82 -15.28 19.04
N GLY A 219 5.37 -15.94 18.02
CA GLY A 219 6.35 -17.00 18.19
C GLY A 219 7.76 -16.43 18.42
N VAL A 220 8.48 -16.93 19.42
CA VAL A 220 9.93 -16.70 19.53
C VAL A 220 10.62 -17.70 18.62
N GLU A 221 11.14 -17.22 17.49
CA GLU A 221 11.88 -18.05 16.54
C GLU A 221 13.26 -18.41 17.12
N LYS A 222 13.49 -19.71 17.39
CA LYS A 222 14.63 -20.21 18.18
C LYS A 222 16.00 -19.84 17.60
N TRP A 223 16.13 -19.63 16.30
CA TRP A 223 17.39 -19.27 15.64
C TRP A 223 17.81 -17.81 15.90
N ILE A 224 16.93 -16.98 16.48
CA ILE A 224 17.24 -15.62 16.94
C ILE A 224 17.86 -15.63 18.35
N MET A 225 17.74 -16.72 19.11
CA MET A 225 18.23 -16.84 20.49
C MET A 225 19.69 -17.35 20.59
N GLU A 226 20.33 -17.68 19.46
CA GLU A 226 21.71 -18.21 19.41
C GLU A 226 22.74 -17.19 18.88
N LEU A 227 22.32 -15.96 18.60
CA LEU A 227 23.17 -14.78 18.33
C LEU A 227 23.23 -13.88 19.57
#